data_AF-A0A964EWU2-F1
#
_entry.id   AF-A0A964EWU2-F1
#
_cell.length_a   1.000
_cell.length_b   1.000
_cell.length_c   1.000
_cell.angle_alpha   90.00
_cell.angle_beta   90.00
_cell.angle_gamma   90.00
#
_symmetry.space_group_name_H-M   'P 1'
#
loop_
_entity.id
_entity.type
_entity.pdbx_description
1 polymer ?
#
loop_
_entity_poly.entity_id
_entity_poly.type
_entity_poly.pdbx_seq_one_letter_code
_entity_poly.pdbx_strand_id
1 'polypeptide(L)'
;MNARQLLVAVLLADFLAFTGYVLYLYGPVGWIEPAMANWATRLVSVDLVIALGVACGFMVKDAREQGINVVPYLIVTALIGSAGPLAYLVKRLASPRRVEAVARA
;
A
#
# COMPACT_ATOMS: atom_id res chain seq x y z
N MET A 1 19.84 -3.11 -1.86
CA MET A 1 18.45 -3.43 -1.43
C MET A 1 18.47 -4.77 -0.74
N ASN A 2 17.84 -4.92 0.43
CA ASN A 2 17.67 -6.22 1.08
C ASN A 2 16.67 -7.07 0.26
N ALA A 3 16.79 -8.40 0.26
CA ALA A 3 15.85 -9.32 -0.40
C ALA A 3 14.37 -9.01 -0.05
N ARG A 4 14.09 -8.65 1.21
CA ARG A 4 12.74 -8.24 1.64
C ARG A 4 12.27 -6.95 0.96
N GLN A 5 13.15 -5.96 0.84
CA GLN A 5 12.87 -4.70 0.17
C GLN A 5 12.63 -4.91 -1.34
N LEU A 6 13.43 -5.80 -1.96
CA LEU A 6 13.27 -6.16 -3.36
C LEU A 6 11.92 -6.84 -3.61
N LEU A 7 11.53 -7.80 -2.77
CA LEU A 7 10.23 -8.46 -2.87
C LEU A 7 9.08 -7.45 -2.82
N VAL A 8 9.08 -6.54 -1.83
CA VAL A 8 8.03 -5.52 -1.71
C VAL A 8 8.04 -4.56 -2.90
N ALA A 9 9.23 -4.18 -3.40
CA ALA A 9 9.34 -3.32 -4.57
C ALA A 9 8.80 -3.99 -5.85
N VAL A 10 9.08 -5.28 -6.04
CA VAL A 10 8.54 -6.07 -7.15
C VAL A 10 7.02 -6.17 -7.04
N LEU A 11 6.49 -6.46 -5.85
CA LEU A 11 5.05 -6.53 -5.62
C LEU A 11 4.36 -5.19 -5.88
N LEU A 12 4.98 -4.08 -5.48
CA LEU A 12 4.49 -2.73 -5.79
C LEU A 12 4.48 -2.47 -7.30
N ALA A 13 5.56 -2.81 -8.01
CA ALA A 13 5.66 -2.60 -9.45
C ALA A 13 4.61 -3.43 -10.21
N ASP A 14 4.44 -4.70 -9.83
CA ASP A 14 3.45 -5.60 -10.41
C ASP A 14 2.02 -5.10 -10.17
N PHE A 15 1.70 -4.70 -8.93
CA PHE A 15 0.39 -4.14 -8.61
C PHE A 15 0.12 -2.83 -9.36
N LEU A 16 1.12 -1.96 -9.53
CA LEU A 16 0.97 -0.73 -10.33
C LEU A 16 0.78 -1.04 -11.81
N ALA A 17 1.49 -2.03 -12.35
CA ALA A 17 1.31 -2.49 -13.73
C ALA A 17 -0.09 -3.06 -13.95
N PHE A 18 -0.56 -3.92 -13.04
CA PHE A 18 -1.93 -4.44 -13.08
C PHE A 18 -2.97 -3.33 -12.95
N THR A 19 -2.79 -2.39 -12.02
CA THR A 19 -3.67 -1.22 -11.89
C THR A 19 -3.70 -0.41 -13.18
N GLY A 20 -2.55 -0.12 -13.78
CA GLY A 20 -2.46 0.60 -15.05
C GLY A 20 -3.14 -0.14 -16.19
N TYR A 21 -3.03 -1.47 -16.25
CA TYR A 21 -3.72 -2.30 -17.23
C TYR A 21 -5.24 -2.25 -17.08
N VAL A 22 -5.76 -2.32 -15.85
CA VAL A 22 -7.20 -2.18 -15.58
C VAL A 22 -7.69 -0.78 -15.98
N LEU A 23 -6.94 0.28 -15.64
CA LEU A 23 -7.29 1.64 -16.03
C LEU A 23 -7.23 1.85 -17.56
N TYR A 24 -6.33 1.16 -18.26
CA TYR A 24 -6.28 1.18 -19.72
C TYR A 24 -7.53 0.54 -20.34
N LEU A 25 -8.02 -0.57 -19.79
CA LEU A 25 -9.19 -1.29 -20.31
C LEU A 25 -10.52 -0.63 -19.95
N TYR A 26 -10.66 -0.17 -18.70
CA TYR A 26 -11.93 0.29 -18.14
C TYR A 26 -11.98 1.81 -17.90
N GLY A 27 -10.89 2.52 -18.12
CA GLY A 27 -10.78 3.93 -17.79
C GLY A 27 -10.71 4.21 -16.28
N PRO A 28 -10.64 5.49 -15.88
CA PRO A 28 -10.52 5.90 -14.47
C PRO A 28 -11.67 5.45 -13.57
N VAL A 29 -12.88 5.32 -14.13
CA VAL A 29 -14.12 5.09 -13.38
C VAL A 29 -14.83 3.78 -13.79
N GLY A 30 -14.60 3.26 -15.00
CA GLY A 30 -15.36 2.12 -15.51
C GLY A 30 -15.10 0.79 -14.81
N TRP A 31 -14.07 0.70 -13.96
CA TRP A 31 -13.83 -0.48 -13.13
C TRP A 31 -14.74 -0.53 -11.88
N ILE A 32 -15.40 0.59 -11.52
CA ILE A 32 -16.25 0.68 -10.32
C ILE A 32 -17.55 -0.12 -10.51
N GLU A 33 -18.15 -0.06 -11.70
CA GLU A 33 -19.37 -0.80 -12.01
C GLU A 33 -19.21 -2.32 -11.79
N PRO A 34 -18.19 -3.00 -12.35
CA PRO A 34 -17.99 -4.43 -12.11
C PRO A 34 -17.61 -4.74 -10.64
N ALA A 35 -16.93 -3.83 -9.94
CA ALA A 35 -16.65 -3.98 -8.51
C ALA A 35 -17.93 -3.96 -7.65
N MET A 36 -19.00 -3.31 -8.12
CA MET A 36 -20.26 -3.14 -7.39
C MET A 36 -21.43 -3.97 -7.96
N ALA A 37 -21.15 -4.83 -8.94
CA ALA A 37 -22.16 -5.56 -9.73
C ALA A 37 -23.08 -6.44 -8.87
N ASN A 38 -22.58 -7.03 -7.77
CA ASN A 38 -23.37 -7.88 -6.91
C ASN A 38 -22.92 -7.83 -5.44
N TRP A 39 -23.67 -8.50 -4.55
CA TRP A 39 -23.38 -8.50 -3.11
C TRP A 39 -22.02 -9.10 -2.76
N ALA A 40 -21.53 -10.09 -3.51
CA ALA A 40 -20.23 -10.70 -3.25
C ALA A 40 -19.09 -9.72 -3.57
N THR A 41 -19.14 -9.05 -4.72
CA THR A 41 -18.09 -8.07 -5.11
C THR A 41 -18.12 -6.82 -4.22
N ARG A 42 -19.31 -6.40 -3.77
CA ARG A 42 -19.46 -5.31 -2.78
C ARG A 42 -18.84 -5.69 -1.44
N LEU A 43 -19.07 -6.91 -0.95
CA LEU A 43 -18.47 -7.38 0.30
C LEU A 43 -16.94 -7.34 0.22
N VAL A 44 -16.35 -7.84 -0.87
CA VAL A 44 -14.89 -7.79 -1.10
C VAL A 44 -14.38 -6.35 -1.15
N SER A 45 -15.13 -5.44 -1.78
CA SER A 45 -14.75 -4.03 -1.86
C SER A 45 -14.79 -3.33 -0.50
N VAL A 46 -15.80 -3.62 0.31
CA VAL A 46 -15.90 -3.10 1.69
C VAL A 46 -14.78 -3.67 2.56
N ASP A 47 -14.50 -4.97 2.46
CA ASP A 47 -13.39 -5.62 3.16
C ASP A 47 -12.05 -4.97 2.79
N LEU A 48 -11.83 -4.68 1.50
CA LEU A 48 -10.64 -3.96 1.03
C LEU A 48 -10.51 -2.58 1.67
N VAL A 49 -11.59 -1.80 1.73
CA VAL A 49 -11.59 -0.46 2.37
C VAL A 49 -11.23 -0.57 3.85
N ILE A 50 -11.80 -1.54 4.56
CA ILE A 50 -11.50 -1.77 5.99
C ILE A 50 -10.03 -2.18 6.15
N ALA A 51 -9.55 -3.13 5.36
CA ALA A 51 -8.17 -3.60 5.40
C ALA A 51 -7.16 -2.48 5.14
N LEU A 52 -7.43 -1.60 4.16
CA LEU A 52 -6.62 -0.41 3.89
C LEU A 52 -6.69 0.60 5.03
N GLY A 53 -7.86 0.80 5.64
CA GLY A 53 -8.03 1.66 6.81
C GLY A 53 -7.18 1.19 8.00
N VAL A 54 -7.21 -0.11 8.29
CA VAL A 54 -6.38 -0.74 9.32
C VAL A 54 -4.89 -0.60 8.99
N ALA A 55 -4.49 -0.86 7.74
CA ALA A 55 -3.10 -0.71 7.29
C ALA A 55 -2.61 0.74 7.43
N CYS A 56 -3.43 1.73 7.04
CA CYS A 56 -3.15 3.16 7.26
C CYS A 56 -2.95 3.48 8.75
N GLY A 57 -3.78 2.90 9.64
CA GLY A 57 -3.62 3.05 11.09
C GLY A 57 -2.25 2.56 11.58
N PHE A 58 -1.81 1.39 11.12
CA PHE A 58 -0.47 0.87 11.43
C PHE A 58 0.65 1.74 10.84
N MET A 59 0.50 2.20 9.60
CA MET A 59 1.47 3.10 8.95
C MET A 59 1.63 4.41 9.73
N VAL A 60 0.54 5.03 10.18
CA VAL A 60 0.60 6.27 10.95
C VAL A 60 1.34 6.06 12.27
N LYS A 61 1.06 4.97 12.97
CA LYS A 61 1.76 4.63 14.22
C LYS A 61 3.25 4.41 13.98
N ASP A 62 3.60 3.53 13.04
CA ASP A 62 5.00 3.21 12.73
C ASP A 62 5.77 4.44 12.20
N ALA A 63 5.15 5.27 11.37
CA ALA A 63 5.78 6.47 10.82
C ALA A 63 6.09 7.50 11.90
N ARG A 64 5.24 7.64 12.92
CA ARG A 64 5.49 8.47 14.10
C ARG A 64 6.69 7.98 14.89
N GLU A 65 6.78 6.67 15.12
CA GLU A 65 7.91 6.04 15.83
C GLU A 65 9.23 6.19 15.06
N GLN A 66 9.18 6.23 13.72
CA GLN A 66 10.36 6.30 12.85
C GLN A 66 10.72 7.71 12.37
N GLY A 67 9.89 8.71 12.65
CA GLY A 67 10.06 10.08 12.15
C GLY A 67 9.90 10.21 10.63
N ILE A 68 9.05 9.37 10.03
CA ILE A 68 8.78 9.37 8.58
C ILE A 68 7.51 10.20 8.32
N ASN A 69 7.52 11.07 7.31
CA ASN A 69 6.29 11.71 6.84
C ASN A 69 5.38 10.68 6.13
N VAL A 70 4.27 10.33 6.76
CA VAL A 70 3.31 9.32 6.27
C VAL A 70 2.30 9.88 5.25
N VAL A 71 2.10 11.20 5.21
CA VAL A 71 1.02 11.84 4.44
C VAL A 71 1.03 11.47 2.95
N PRO A 72 2.17 11.49 2.23
CA PRO A 72 2.19 11.11 0.82
C PRO A 72 1.68 9.68 0.59
N TYR A 73 1.99 8.77 1.50
CA TYR A 73 1.58 7.37 1.40
C TYR A 73 0.09 7.20 1.64
N LEU A 74 -0.50 7.95 2.57
CA LEU A 74 -1.95 7.94 2.80
C LEU A 74 -2.73 8.46 1.59
N ILE A 75 -2.24 9.51 0.93
CA ILE A 75 -2.85 10.05 -0.29
C ILE A 75 -2.79 8.99 -1.41
N VAL A 76 -1.64 8.35 -1.60
CA VAL A 76 -1.51 7.25 -2.58
C VAL A 76 -2.43 6.08 -2.21
N THR A 77 -2.59 5.76 -0.91
CA THR A 77 -3.54 4.73 -0.48
C THR A 77 -4.97 5.06 -0.85
N ALA A 78 -5.38 6.32 -0.66
CA ALA A 78 -6.74 6.75 -0.99
C ALA A 78 -7.05 6.69 -2.50
N LEU A 79 -6.03 6.93 -3.34
CA LEU A 79 -6.21 6.97 -4.79
C LEU A 79 -6.00 5.62 -5.47
N ILE A 80 -5.01 4.84 -5.01
CA ILE A 80 -4.51 3.64 -5.70
C ILE A 80 -4.57 2.40 -4.78
N GLY A 81 -5.19 2.53 -3.60
CA GLY A 81 -5.35 1.42 -2.65
C GLY A 81 -4.02 0.91 -2.11
N SER A 82 -3.73 -0.37 -2.28
CA SER A 82 -2.58 -1.03 -1.63
C SER A 82 -1.19 -0.53 -2.09
N ALA A 83 -1.10 0.29 -3.14
CA ALA A 83 0.16 0.91 -3.57
C ALA A 83 0.76 1.82 -2.49
N GLY A 84 -0.07 2.52 -1.70
CA GLY A 84 0.39 3.41 -0.63
C GLY A 84 1.15 2.67 0.48
N PRO A 85 0.56 1.62 1.10
CA PRO A 85 1.24 0.80 2.11
C PRO A 85 2.49 0.09 1.57
N LEU A 86 2.44 -0.42 0.34
CA LEU A 86 3.61 -1.06 -0.29
C LEU A 86 4.76 -0.06 -0.50
N ALA A 87 4.47 1.12 -1.03
CA ALA A 87 5.47 2.18 -1.18
C ALA A 87 6.05 2.64 0.17
N TYR A 88 5.23 2.70 1.21
CA TYR A 88 5.68 2.98 2.58
C TYR A 88 6.65 1.92 3.08
N LEU A 89 6.32 0.64 2.89
CA LEU A 89 7.17 -0.48 3.29
C LEU A 89 8.51 -0.49 2.56
N VAL A 90 8.56 -0.15 1.26
CA VAL A 90 9.83 -0.02 0.51
C VAL A 90 10.74 1.01 1.17
N LYS A 91 10.21 2.19 1.54
CA LYS A 91 10.99 3.23 2.22
C LYS A 91 11.40 2.82 3.63
N ARG A 92 10.48 2.25 4.39
CA ARG A 92 10.74 1.79 5.76
C ARG A 92 11.84 0.74 5.80
N LEU A 93 11.83 -0.23 4.87
CA LEU A 93 12.84 -1.29 4.77
C LEU A 93 14.21 -0.77 4.30
N ALA A 94 14.27 0.41 3.69
CA ALA A 94 15.52 1.07 3.33
C ALA A 94 16.18 1.79 4.52
N SER A 95 15.43 2.10 5.58
CA SER A 95 15.92 2.88 6.72
C SER A 95 16.70 1.99 7.70
N PRO A 96 18.02 2.19 7.91
CA PRO A 96 18.88 1.27 8.68
C PRO A 96 18.63 1.21 10.19
N ARG A 97 17.80 2.10 10.74
CA ARG A 97 17.76 2.41 12.19
C ARG A 97 17.39 1.24 13.10
N ARG A 98 16.69 0.20 12.60
CA ARG A 98 16.36 -0.97 13.43
C ARG A 98 17.52 -1.95 13.62
N VAL A 99 18.52 -1.93 12.75
CA VAL A 99 19.71 -2.77 12.88
C VAL A 99 20.66 -2.21 13.95
N GLU A 100 20.79 -0.88 14.03
CA GLU A 100 21.67 -0.22 15.00
C GLU A 100 21.15 -0.26 16.44
N ALA A 101 19.83 -0.23 16.65
CA ALA A 101 19.25 -0.27 18.00
C ALA A 101 19.39 -1.66 18.67
N VAL A 102 19.36 -2.75 17.90
CA VAL A 102 19.61 -4.11 18.41
C VAL A 102 21.11 -4.37 18.57
N ALA A 103 21.96 -3.76 17.74
CA ALA A 103 23.41 -3.89 17.87
C ALA A 103 24.02 -3.09 19.05
N ARG A 104 23.23 -2.23 19.71
CA ARG A 104 23.64 -1.41 20.86
C ARG A 104 23.03 -1.84 22.20
N ALA A 105 22.25 -2.92 22.21
CA ALA A 105 21.63 -3.51 23.41
C ALA A 105 22.32 -4.83 23.75
#